data_AF-A0A2E8K4A2-F1
#
_entry.id   AF-A0A2E8K4A2-F1
#
_cell.length_a   1.000
_cell.length_b   1.000
_cell.length_c   1.000
_cell.angle_alpha   90.00
_cell.angle_beta   90.00
_cell.angle_gamma   90.00
#
_symmetry.space_group_name_H-M   'P 1'
#
loop_
_entity.id
_entity.type
_entity.pdbx_description
1 polymer ?
#
loop_
_entity_poly.entity_id
_entity_poly.type
_entity_poly.pdbx_seq_one_letter_code
_entity_poly.pdbx_strand_id
1 'polypeptide(L)'
;MFSNEDGLSSFPSTTEELSDESKVELDLVKSVLDQIPPREADFVELYFFQRIRQTTIASLFNISQPTVCYRLQRAASRIRYLLDMPTHDAWLMEQDLRGVLTDPKDIQIMMGMVATTCQSEVAKELGVTQGFVRHRYFRTIERLKKMRGMEQYVRVFEHVAANLNILKETHRSKWAEPVIYVVAETPAQA
;
A
#
# COMPACT_ATOMS: atom_id res chain seq x y z
N MET A 1 11.61 -18.64 23.86
CA MET A 1 11.30 -17.33 24.48
C MET A 1 11.64 -16.28 23.44
N PHE A 2 10.63 -15.74 22.76
CA PHE A 2 10.83 -14.65 21.80
C PHE A 2 10.06 -13.45 22.32
N SER A 3 10.78 -12.52 22.96
CA SER A 3 10.31 -11.16 23.16
C SER A 3 10.40 -10.43 21.83
N ASN A 4 9.26 -9.96 21.35
CA ASN A 4 9.12 -8.87 20.38
C ASN A 4 7.73 -8.27 20.63
N GLU A 5 7.57 -7.61 21.78
CA GLU A 5 6.33 -6.92 22.17
C GLU A 5 6.31 -5.43 21.76
N ASP A 6 7.38 -4.87 21.20
CA ASP A 6 7.50 -3.40 21.09
C ASP A 6 7.10 -2.78 19.74
N GLY A 7 6.36 -3.50 18.88
CA GLY A 7 5.91 -2.96 17.58
C GLY A 7 4.42 -2.63 17.47
N LEU A 8 3.59 -3.18 18.38
CA LEU A 8 2.13 -3.17 18.29
C LEU A 8 1.47 -2.42 19.45
N SER A 9 2.25 -1.89 20.39
CA SER A 9 1.79 -1.17 21.58
C SER A 9 1.29 0.25 21.32
N SER A 10 1.40 0.76 20.08
CA SER A 10 0.92 2.11 19.72
C SER A 10 -0.59 2.19 19.46
N PHE A 11 -1.33 1.09 19.55
CA PHE A 11 -2.78 1.10 19.35
C PHE A 11 -3.51 0.93 20.69
N PRO A 12 -4.45 1.83 21.03
CA PRO A 12 -5.08 1.82 22.33
C PRO A 12 -5.86 0.51 22.54
N SER A 13 -5.49 -0.18 23.62
CA SER A 13 -6.21 -1.34 24.14
C SER A 13 -7.37 -0.86 24.99
N THR A 14 -8.57 -1.31 24.59
CA THR A 14 -9.75 -1.61 25.41
C THR A 14 -10.10 -0.63 26.55
N THR A 15 -11.25 0.03 26.42
CA THR A 15 -12.01 0.80 27.45
C THR A 15 -11.73 2.29 27.66
N GLU A 16 -10.93 2.96 26.85
CA GLU A 16 -10.82 4.43 26.88
C GLU A 16 -11.54 5.05 25.68
N GLU A 17 -12.29 6.14 25.92
CA GLU A 17 -12.78 7.01 24.86
C GLU A 17 -11.61 7.32 23.92
N LEU A 18 -11.76 7.02 22.63
CA LEU A 18 -10.70 7.26 21.66
C LEU A 18 -10.30 8.73 21.74
N SER A 19 -9.03 8.99 22.07
CA SER A 19 -8.50 10.35 22.07
C SER A 19 -8.71 10.99 20.70
N ASP A 20 -8.83 12.31 20.65
CA ASP A 20 -9.03 13.01 19.38
C ASP A 20 -7.87 12.77 18.40
N GLU A 21 -6.66 12.51 18.91
CA GLU A 21 -5.49 12.07 18.13
C GLU A 21 -5.71 10.69 17.49
N SER A 22 -6.24 9.71 18.23
CA SER A 22 -6.57 8.38 17.69
C SER A 22 -7.68 8.44 16.64
N LYS A 23 -8.62 9.40 16.74
CA LYS A 23 -9.66 9.61 15.71
C LYS A 23 -9.06 10.17 14.42
N VAL A 24 -8.16 11.15 14.51
CA VAL A 24 -7.46 11.72 13.35
C VAL A 24 -6.63 10.67 12.63
N GLU A 25 -5.92 9.80 13.35
CA GLU A 25 -5.19 8.68 12.75
C GLU A 25 -6.12 7.71 12.02
N LEU A 26 -7.29 7.40 12.59
CA LEU A 26 -8.27 6.51 11.97
C LEU A 26 -8.89 7.11 10.70
N ASP A 27 -9.16 8.40 10.66
CA ASP A 27 -9.69 9.08 9.46
C ASP A 27 -8.64 9.13 8.33
N LEU A 28 -7.37 9.35 8.67
CA LEU A 28 -6.26 9.26 7.72
C LEU A 28 -6.15 7.85 7.13
N VAL A 29 -6.23 6.81 7.97
CA VAL A 29 -6.24 5.41 7.52
C VAL A 29 -7.40 5.16 6.56
N LYS A 30 -8.62 5.59 6.90
CA LYS A 30 -9.80 5.43 6.03
C LYS A 30 -9.61 6.07 4.65
N SER A 31 -8.97 7.24 4.59
CA SER A 31 -8.77 7.98 3.33
C SER A 31 -7.90 7.25 2.30
N VAL A 32 -7.14 6.24 2.72
CA VAL A 32 -6.23 5.47 1.85
C VAL A 32 -6.63 4.01 1.66
N LEU A 33 -7.74 3.54 2.26
CA LEU A 33 -8.14 2.13 2.15
C LEU A 33 -8.50 1.71 0.71
N ASP A 34 -9.06 2.62 -0.09
CA ASP A 34 -9.40 2.34 -1.49
C ASP A 34 -8.15 2.15 -2.39
N GLN A 35 -6.96 2.45 -1.87
CA GLN A 35 -5.69 2.33 -2.59
C GLN A 35 -4.93 1.03 -2.25
N ILE A 36 -5.43 0.22 -1.31
CA ILE A 36 -4.88 -1.11 -1.01
C ILE A 36 -5.81 -2.20 -1.54
N PRO A 37 -5.33 -3.46 -1.68
CA PRO A 37 -6.19 -4.52 -2.21
C PRO A 37 -7.47 -4.70 -1.38
N PRO A 38 -8.64 -4.88 -2.03
CA PRO A 38 -9.94 -4.85 -1.35
C PRO A 38 -10.06 -5.81 -0.16
N ARG A 39 -9.50 -7.02 -0.27
CA ARG A 39 -9.51 -7.99 0.84
C ARG A 39 -8.70 -7.53 2.04
N GLU A 40 -7.61 -6.81 1.82
CA GLU A 40 -6.83 -6.23 2.91
C GLU A 40 -7.54 -5.03 3.53
N ALA A 41 -8.23 -4.22 2.72
CA ALA A 41 -9.13 -3.18 3.22
C ALA A 41 -10.25 -3.77 4.10
N ASP A 42 -10.89 -4.85 3.66
CA ASP A 42 -11.91 -5.56 4.45
C ASP A 42 -11.34 -6.06 5.80
N PHE A 43 -10.12 -6.61 5.80
CA PHE A 43 -9.51 -7.09 7.04
C PHE A 43 -9.22 -5.93 7.99
N VAL A 44 -8.77 -4.80 7.46
CA VAL A 44 -8.53 -3.58 8.24
C VAL A 44 -9.85 -3.05 8.80
N GLU A 45 -10.90 -2.98 7.98
CA GLU A 45 -12.25 -2.58 8.38
C GLU A 45 -12.77 -3.45 9.54
N LEU A 46 -12.77 -4.77 9.34
CA LEU A 46 -13.28 -5.72 10.33
C LEU A 46 -12.46 -5.69 11.63
N TYR A 47 -11.13 -5.63 11.53
CA TYR A 47 -10.26 -5.75 12.71
C TYR A 47 -10.16 -4.43 13.49
N PHE A 48 -9.91 -3.30 12.82
CA PHE A 48 -9.62 -2.03 13.48
C PHE A 48 -10.88 -1.21 13.75
N PHE A 49 -11.87 -1.22 12.84
CA PHE A 49 -13.07 -0.39 12.98
C PHE A 49 -14.23 -1.16 13.61
N GLN A 50 -14.46 -2.41 13.19
CA GLN A 50 -15.53 -3.25 13.73
C GLN A 50 -15.10 -4.14 14.91
N ARG A 51 -13.80 -4.11 15.28
CA ARG A 51 -13.22 -4.82 16.43
C ARG A 51 -13.45 -6.34 16.42
N ILE A 52 -13.54 -6.93 15.23
CA ILE A 52 -13.70 -8.38 15.05
C ILE A 52 -12.36 -9.09 15.25
N ARG A 53 -12.36 -10.17 16.03
CA ARG A 53 -11.13 -10.95 16.32
C ARG A 53 -10.60 -11.64 15.07
N GLN A 54 -9.27 -11.75 14.94
CA GLN A 54 -8.63 -12.41 13.79
C GLN A 54 -9.10 -13.86 13.58
N THR A 55 -9.40 -14.60 14.64
CA THR A 55 -9.94 -15.97 14.54
C THR A 55 -11.33 -16.00 13.91
N THR A 56 -12.17 -15.01 14.21
CA THR A 56 -13.49 -14.86 13.59
C THR A 56 -13.36 -14.43 12.13
N ILE A 57 -12.48 -13.47 11.82
CA ILE A 57 -12.16 -13.08 10.44
C ILE A 57 -11.65 -14.32 9.66
N ALA A 58 -10.78 -15.11 10.27
CA ALA A 58 -10.25 -16.33 9.66
C ALA A 58 -11.38 -17.30 9.28
N SER A 59 -12.32 -17.53 10.18
CA SER A 59 -13.51 -18.34 9.92
C SER A 59 -14.40 -17.73 8.82
N LEU A 60 -14.65 -16.41 8.86
CA LEU A 60 -15.50 -15.70 7.89
C LEU A 60 -14.97 -15.83 6.46
N PHE A 61 -13.66 -15.74 6.28
CA PHE A 61 -13.02 -15.85 4.98
C PHE A 61 -12.57 -17.26 4.61
N ASN A 62 -12.83 -18.25 5.46
CA ASN A 62 -12.39 -19.65 5.31
C ASN A 62 -10.86 -19.78 5.10
N ILE A 63 -10.09 -19.10 5.95
CA ILE A 63 -8.62 -19.05 5.90
C ILE A 63 -8.03 -19.28 7.28
N SER A 64 -6.71 -19.49 7.35
CA SER A 64 -6.04 -19.65 8.64
C SER A 64 -5.83 -18.29 9.34
N GLN A 65 -5.91 -18.27 10.67
CA GLN A 65 -5.61 -17.07 11.47
C GLN A 65 -4.19 -16.50 11.21
N PRO A 66 -3.14 -17.31 11.04
CA PRO A 66 -1.84 -16.79 10.60
C PRO A 66 -1.88 -16.03 9.27
N THR A 67 -2.79 -16.41 8.35
CA THR A 67 -2.97 -15.67 7.09
C THR A 67 -3.62 -14.31 7.32
N VAL A 68 -4.60 -14.22 8.21
CA VAL A 68 -5.19 -12.94 8.63
C VAL A 68 -4.12 -12.04 9.24
N CYS A 69 -3.32 -12.55 10.18
CA CYS A 69 -2.24 -11.80 10.82
C CYS A 69 -1.25 -11.22 9.79
N TYR A 70 -0.76 -12.06 8.87
CA TYR A 70 0.13 -11.61 7.79
C TYR A 70 -0.50 -10.53 6.91
N ARG A 71 -1.77 -10.69 6.54
CA ARG A 71 -2.49 -9.73 5.69
C ARG A 71 -2.69 -8.39 6.40
N LEU A 72 -3.02 -8.39 7.69
CA LEU A 72 -3.11 -7.17 8.50
C LEU A 72 -1.75 -6.45 8.60
N GLN A 73 -0.66 -7.19 8.83
CA GLN A 73 0.68 -6.60 8.83
C GLN A 73 1.05 -6.00 7.46
N ARG A 74 0.67 -6.68 6.37
CA ARG A 74 0.90 -6.19 5.02
C ARG A 74 0.09 -4.93 4.73
N ALA A 75 -1.18 -4.92 5.10
CA ALA A 75 -2.07 -3.77 4.98
C ALA A 75 -1.54 -2.56 5.76
N ALA A 76 -1.14 -2.76 7.02
CA ALA A 76 -0.54 -1.70 7.84
C ALA A 76 0.73 -1.11 7.19
N SER A 77 1.58 -1.97 6.61
CA SER A 77 2.78 -1.52 5.89
C SER A 77 2.45 -0.70 4.64
N ARG A 78 1.39 -1.09 3.90
CA ARG A 78 0.91 -0.36 2.72
C ARG A 78 0.30 0.98 3.08
N ILE A 79 -0.55 1.01 4.11
CA ILE A 79 -1.16 2.24 4.62
C ILE A 79 -0.07 3.22 5.02
N ARG A 80 0.93 2.79 5.81
CA ARG A 80 2.07 3.63 6.17
C ARG A 80 2.80 4.18 4.93
N TYR A 81 3.09 3.30 3.97
CA TYR A 81 3.72 3.73 2.71
C TYR A 81 2.92 4.81 1.97
N LEU A 82 1.59 4.68 1.92
CA LEU A 82 0.70 5.64 1.27
C LEU A 82 0.62 6.96 2.02
N LEU A 83 0.56 6.93 3.36
CA LEU A 83 0.55 8.13 4.20
C LEU A 83 1.90 8.88 4.15
N ASP A 84 3.01 8.14 4.04
CA ASP A 84 4.35 8.72 3.93
C ASP A 84 4.71 9.16 2.49
N MET A 85 3.86 8.86 1.49
CA MET A 85 4.11 9.19 0.09
C MET A 85 4.15 10.71 -0.09
N PRO A 86 5.25 11.28 -0.62
CA PRO A 86 5.28 12.70 -0.93
C PRO A 86 4.17 13.06 -1.92
N THR A 87 3.40 14.10 -1.62
CA THR A 87 2.33 14.59 -2.48
C THR A 87 2.88 14.92 -3.87
N HIS A 88 2.23 14.39 -4.90
CA HIS A 88 2.59 14.61 -6.29
C HIS A 88 1.35 14.53 -7.19
N ASP A 89 1.41 15.23 -8.32
CA ASP A 89 0.46 15.07 -9.40
C ASP A 89 1.11 14.23 -10.50
N ALA A 90 0.50 13.10 -10.85
CA ALA A 90 1.07 12.16 -11.80
C ALA A 90 1.20 12.76 -13.22
N TRP A 91 0.25 13.62 -13.63
CA TRP A 91 0.26 14.23 -14.94
C TRP A 91 1.36 15.28 -15.06
N LEU A 92 1.49 16.15 -14.05
CA LEU A 92 2.54 17.17 -14.01
C LEU A 92 3.93 16.53 -13.92
N MET A 93 4.08 15.48 -13.10
CA MET A 93 5.32 14.71 -13.01
C MET A 93 5.72 14.15 -14.38
N GLU A 94 4.78 13.54 -15.11
CA GLU A 94 5.09 13.00 -16.44
C GLU A 94 5.49 14.09 -17.44
N GLN A 95 4.80 15.23 -17.45
CA GLN A 95 5.14 16.40 -18.29
C GLN A 95 6.56 16.92 -18.00
N ASP A 96 6.88 17.12 -16.73
CA ASP A 96 8.19 17.61 -16.31
C ASP A 96 9.31 16.63 -16.65
N LEU A 97 9.08 15.32 -16.45
CA LEU A 97 10.01 14.28 -16.86
C LEU A 97 10.24 14.28 -18.38
N ARG A 98 9.20 14.49 -19.19
CA ARG A 98 9.33 14.63 -20.65
C ARG A 98 10.16 15.84 -21.06
N GLY A 99 10.16 16.90 -20.25
CA GLY A 99 11.01 18.08 -20.46
C GLY A 99 12.51 17.82 -20.25
N VAL A 100 12.90 16.79 -19.49
CA VAL A 100 14.30 16.56 -19.10
C VAL A 100 14.87 15.18 -19.49
N LEU A 101 14.01 14.19 -19.72
CA LEU A 101 14.38 12.84 -20.15
C LEU A 101 14.13 12.68 -21.64
N THR A 102 15.14 12.21 -22.35
CA THR A 102 15.10 12.05 -23.81
C THR A 102 14.54 10.69 -24.25
N ASP A 103 14.67 9.65 -23.42
CA ASP A 103 14.18 8.32 -23.75
C ASP A 103 12.77 8.09 -23.17
N PRO A 104 11.74 7.89 -24.01
CA PRO A 104 10.39 7.59 -23.55
C PRO A 104 10.29 6.38 -22.62
N LYS A 105 11.21 5.39 -22.78
CA LYS A 105 11.24 4.23 -21.89
C LYS A 105 11.63 4.58 -20.46
N ASP A 106 12.50 5.58 -20.26
CA ASP A 106 12.83 6.02 -18.90
C ASP A 106 11.59 6.59 -18.23
N ILE A 107 10.82 7.44 -18.92
CA ILE A 107 9.57 8.01 -18.40
C ILE A 107 8.57 6.90 -18.06
N GLN A 108 8.36 5.94 -18.97
CA GLN A 108 7.48 4.79 -18.73
C GLN A 108 7.92 3.97 -17.51
N ILE A 109 9.23 3.76 -17.34
CA ILE A 109 9.78 3.06 -16.18
C ILE A 109 9.54 3.88 -14.90
N MET A 110 9.82 5.18 -14.90
CA MET A 110 9.64 6.03 -13.72
C MET A 110 8.17 6.06 -13.28
N MET A 111 7.25 6.32 -14.21
CA MET A 111 5.81 6.38 -13.93
C MET A 111 5.24 5.01 -13.55
N GLY A 112 5.65 3.94 -14.26
CA GLY A 112 5.24 2.57 -13.93
C GLY A 112 5.70 2.12 -12.55
N MET A 113 6.90 2.53 -12.12
CA MET A 113 7.40 2.26 -10.78
C MET A 113 6.61 3.01 -9.69
N VAL A 114 6.17 4.25 -9.95
CA VAL A 114 5.29 4.99 -9.02
C VAL A 114 3.93 4.29 -8.90
N ALA A 115 3.35 3.86 -10.02
CA ALA A 115 2.04 3.22 -10.04
C ALA A 115 2.04 1.83 -9.37
N THR A 116 3.06 1.01 -9.63
CA THR A 116 3.04 -0.41 -9.24
C THR A 116 3.97 -0.75 -8.08
N THR A 117 5.01 0.05 -7.86
CA THR A 117 6.17 -0.25 -6.99
C THR A 117 6.90 -1.55 -7.37
N CYS A 118 6.59 -2.18 -8.51
CA CYS A 118 7.05 -3.52 -8.86
C CYS A 118 7.83 -3.56 -10.17
N GLN A 119 9.15 -3.77 -10.08
CA GLN A 119 10.04 -3.85 -11.24
C GLN A 119 9.67 -4.97 -12.23
N SER A 120 9.23 -6.13 -11.71
CA SER A 120 8.87 -7.27 -12.56
C SER A 120 7.57 -7.04 -13.32
N GLU A 121 6.66 -6.26 -12.75
CA GLU A 121 5.39 -5.88 -13.37
C GLU A 121 5.62 -4.89 -14.51
N VAL A 122 6.35 -3.79 -14.22
CA VAL A 122 6.80 -2.82 -15.23
C VAL A 122 7.60 -3.50 -16.34
N ALA A 123 8.47 -4.46 -15.99
CA ALA A 123 9.25 -5.19 -16.98
C ALA A 123 8.36 -6.03 -17.93
N LYS A 124 7.34 -6.69 -17.38
CA LYS A 124 6.36 -7.47 -18.14
C LYS A 124 5.55 -6.57 -19.09
N GLU A 125 5.09 -5.42 -18.59
CA GLU A 125 4.33 -4.44 -19.39
C GLU A 125 5.15 -3.88 -20.56
N LEU A 126 6.44 -3.60 -20.32
CA LEU A 126 7.33 -3.03 -21.32
C LEU A 126 8.03 -4.07 -22.22
N GLY A 127 7.81 -5.36 -21.98
CA GLY A 127 8.46 -6.45 -22.72
C GLY A 127 9.99 -6.48 -22.56
N VAL A 128 10.49 -6.15 -21.36
CA VAL A 128 11.93 -6.10 -21.03
C VAL A 128 12.25 -6.96 -19.81
N THR A 129 13.53 -7.05 -19.44
CA THR A 129 13.94 -7.76 -18.23
C THR A 129 13.78 -6.89 -16.97
N GLN A 130 13.57 -7.53 -15.81
CA GLN A 130 13.56 -6.81 -14.53
C GLN A 130 14.88 -6.06 -14.28
N GLY A 131 16.02 -6.67 -14.66
CA GLY A 131 17.34 -6.04 -14.53
C GLY A 131 17.47 -4.75 -15.34
N PHE A 132 16.84 -4.70 -16.53
CA PHE A 132 16.76 -3.49 -17.34
C PHE A 132 15.97 -2.39 -16.61
N VAL A 133 14.77 -2.70 -16.11
CA VAL A 133 13.95 -1.73 -15.35
C VAL A 133 14.71 -1.21 -14.14
N ARG A 134 15.28 -2.11 -13.32
CA ARG A 134 16.06 -1.76 -12.14
C ARG A 134 17.20 -0.81 -12.48
N HIS A 135 18.03 -1.16 -13.46
CA HIS A 135 19.18 -0.33 -13.84
C HIS A 135 18.74 1.06 -14.30
N ARG A 136 17.75 1.13 -15.19
CA ARG A 136 17.25 2.40 -15.76
C ARG A 136 16.62 3.27 -14.68
N TYR A 137 15.80 2.70 -13.80
CA TYR A 137 15.16 3.41 -12.70
C TYR A 137 16.17 4.12 -11.79
N PHE A 138 17.12 3.36 -11.21
CA PHE A 138 18.12 3.94 -10.31
C PHE A 138 19.05 4.94 -11.02
N ARG A 139 19.47 4.64 -12.26
CA ARG A 139 20.28 5.56 -13.06
C ARG A 139 19.55 6.89 -13.32
N THR A 140 18.25 6.83 -13.57
CA THR A 140 17.44 8.03 -13.81
C THR A 140 17.26 8.84 -12.53
N ILE A 141 17.05 8.21 -11.37
CA ILE A 141 17.04 8.92 -10.07
C ILE A 141 18.36 9.69 -9.87
N GLU A 142 19.51 9.04 -10.06
CA GLU A 142 20.82 9.68 -9.90
C GLU A 142 21.08 10.82 -10.90
N ARG A 143 20.43 10.77 -12.07
CA ARG A 143 20.45 11.86 -13.04
C ARG A 143 19.56 13.03 -12.57
N LEU A 144 18.35 12.75 -12.11
CA LEU A 144 17.39 13.76 -11.64
C LEU A 144 17.89 14.50 -10.40
N LYS A 145 18.62 13.82 -9.50
CA LYS A 145 19.30 14.44 -8.33
C LYS A 145 20.21 15.62 -8.68
N LYS A 146 20.74 15.65 -9.91
CA LYS A 146 21.66 16.69 -10.39
C LYS A 146 20.94 17.83 -11.10
N MET A 147 19.62 17.76 -11.23
CA MET A 147 18.79 18.74 -11.94
C MET A 147 18.03 19.61 -10.95
N ARG A 148 18.19 20.93 -11.09
CA ARG A 148 17.44 21.90 -10.28
C ARG A 148 15.95 21.82 -10.59
N GLY A 149 15.10 21.76 -9.57
CA GLY A 149 13.64 21.71 -9.71
C GLY A 149 13.05 20.29 -9.77
N MET A 150 13.88 19.24 -9.68
CA MET A 150 13.44 17.85 -9.69
C MET A 150 13.40 17.22 -8.29
N GLU A 151 13.73 17.98 -7.24
CA GLU A 151 13.93 17.49 -5.88
C GLU A 151 12.67 16.82 -5.33
N GLN A 152 11.49 17.34 -5.65
CA GLN A 152 10.22 16.74 -5.22
C GLN A 152 9.98 15.36 -5.81
N TYR A 153 10.29 15.17 -7.10
CA TYR A 153 10.10 13.88 -7.78
C TYR A 153 11.16 12.88 -7.37
N VAL A 154 12.40 13.33 -7.14
CA VAL A 154 13.44 12.49 -6.56
C VAL A 154 12.98 11.88 -5.23
N ARG A 155 12.36 12.67 -4.34
CA ARG A 155 11.81 12.14 -3.08
C ARG A 155 10.75 11.07 -3.31
N VAL A 156 9.84 11.26 -4.27
CA VAL A 156 8.84 10.24 -4.64
C VAL A 156 9.53 8.96 -5.12
N PHE A 157 10.47 9.07 -6.05
CA PHE A 157 11.14 7.90 -6.63
C PHE A 157 12.01 7.15 -5.63
N GLU A 158 12.66 7.86 -4.71
CA GLU A 158 13.40 7.27 -3.61
C GLU A 158 12.47 6.58 -2.60
N HIS A 159 11.31 7.18 -2.30
CA HIS A 159 10.29 6.55 -1.46
C HIS A 159 9.79 5.24 -2.07
N VAL A 160 9.52 5.22 -3.38
CA VAL A 160 9.20 3.99 -4.13
C VAL A 160 10.37 3.00 -4.08
N ALA A 161 11.61 3.46 -4.28
CA ALA A 161 12.80 2.61 -4.29
C ALA A 161 13.07 1.94 -2.93
N ALA A 162 12.76 2.63 -1.83
CA ALA A 162 12.86 2.10 -0.47
C ALA A 162 11.77 1.07 -0.14
N ASN A 163 10.66 1.07 -0.88
CA ASN A 163 9.46 0.29 -0.61
C ASN A 163 9.04 -0.62 -1.78
N LEU A 164 10.01 -1.29 -2.42
CA LEU A 164 9.71 -2.14 -3.59
C LEU A 164 8.70 -3.26 -3.29
N ASN A 165 7.81 -3.49 -4.25
CA ASN A 165 6.70 -4.44 -4.21
C ASN A 165 5.67 -4.17 -3.12
N ILE A 166 5.69 -3.02 -2.44
CA ILE A 166 4.76 -2.73 -1.35
C ILE A 166 3.31 -2.79 -1.84
N LEU A 167 3.00 -2.21 -3.00
CA LEU A 167 1.64 -2.22 -3.56
C LEU A 167 1.31 -3.49 -4.34
N LYS A 168 2.29 -4.33 -4.69
CA LYS A 168 2.08 -5.54 -5.49
C LYS A 168 1.15 -6.54 -4.80
N GLU A 169 0.01 -6.87 -5.41
CA GLU A 169 -0.85 -7.93 -4.91
C GLU A 169 -0.23 -9.32 -5.11
N THR A 170 -0.20 -10.11 -4.04
CA THR A 170 0.21 -11.52 -4.07
C THR A 170 -1.02 -12.39 -4.05
N HIS A 171 -1.49 -12.81 -5.22
CA HIS A 171 -2.52 -13.84 -5.33
C HIS A 171 -1.89 -15.22 -5.08
N ARG A 172 -2.39 -15.95 -4.07
CA ARG A 172 -2.28 -17.42 -4.05
C ARG A 172 -3.46 -17.97 -4.86
N SER A 173 -3.22 -18.94 -5.74
CA SER A 173 -4.17 -19.40 -6.77
C SER A 173 -5.55 -19.93 -6.31
N LYS A 174 -5.84 -20.00 -5.01
CA LYS A 174 -7.12 -20.47 -4.44
C LYS A 174 -8.10 -19.37 -4.02
N TRP A 175 -7.78 -18.09 -4.28
CA TRP A 175 -8.40 -16.95 -3.58
C TRP A 175 -9.21 -16.01 -4.51
N ALA A 176 -9.60 -16.47 -5.70
CA ALA A 176 -10.20 -15.63 -6.74
C ALA A 176 -11.72 -15.39 -6.59
N GLU A 177 -12.39 -16.01 -5.61
CA GLU A 177 -13.84 -15.87 -5.47
C GLU A 177 -14.21 -14.63 -4.63
N PRO A 178 -15.14 -13.77 -5.08
CA PRO A 178 -15.63 -12.65 -4.29
C PRO A 178 -16.46 -13.15 -3.09
N VAL A 179 -16.24 -12.56 -1.91
CA VAL A 179 -17.04 -12.82 -0.71
C VAL A 179 -18.21 -11.82 -0.69
N ILE A 180 -19.44 -12.31 -0.64
CA ILE A 180 -20.65 -11.48 -0.56
C ILE A 180 -21.05 -11.37 0.92
N TYR A 181 -21.06 -10.15 1.47
CA TYR A 181 -21.58 -9.91 2.81
C TYR A 181 -23.11 -9.76 2.76
N VAL A 182 -23.82 -10.53 3.58
CA VAL A 182 -25.24 -10.28 3.87
C VAL A 182 -25.29 -9.54 5.19
N VAL A 183 -25.65 -8.26 5.16
CA VAL A 183 -25.92 -7.47 6.37
C VAL A 183 -27.27 -7.93 6.91
N ALA A 184 -27.28 -8.59 8.07
CA ALA A 184 -28.53 -8.90 8.75
C ALA A 184 -29.07 -7.60 9.37
N GLU A 185 -30.19 -7.11 8.85
CA GLU A 185 -30.94 -6.01 9.47
C GLU A 185 -31.42 -6.45 10.87
N THR A 186 -31.01 -5.71 11.89
CA THR A 186 -31.47 -5.92 13.27
C THR A 186 -32.97 -5.60 13.33
N PRO A 187 -33.83 -6.51 13.82
CA PRO A 187 -35.26 -6.21 13.92
C PRO A 187 -35.47 -5.09 14.94
N ALA A 188 -36.26 -4.08 14.52
CA ALA A 188 -36.69 -3.00 15.38
C ALA A 188 -37.40 -3.57 16.62
N GLN A 189 -36.89 -3.23 17.81
CA GLN A 189 -37.53 -3.58 19.07
C GLN A 189 -38.83 -2.79 19.19
N ALA A 190 -39.95 -3.51 19.26
CA ALA A 190 -41.29 -2.99 19.57
C ALA A 190 -41.54 -2.95 21.07
#